data_AF-A0A6A9QJB9-F1
#
_entry.id   AF-A0A6A9QJB9-F1
#
_cell.length_a   1.000
_cell.length_b   1.000
_cell.length_c   1.000
_cell.angle_alpha   90.00
_cell.angle_beta   90.00
_cell.angle_gamma   90.00
#
_symmetry.space_group_name_H-M   'P 1'
#
loop_
_entity.id
_entity.type
_entity.pdbx_description
1 polymer ?
#
loop_
_entity_poly.entity_id
_entity_poly.type
_entity_poly.pdbx_seq_one_letter_code
_entity_poly.pdbx_strand_id
1 'polypeptide(L)'
;MRLVVGTNFDDKLIDELKKYPVRYIFGSKTKTLTGHGRASFVLPQVDEERLKEHIQIAHDAGIKFLYTMNTATLNGKEYSQKFLESLKKEIDSLVNLGVDGFIVAMPFLVHFIKNEYPDVEISISSFSRVYNIREFEEYVNMGADTIILHEDDNRNFSLLSSLSKYRNKVDIELILNNSCLWGCPYRRTHDIISSVTSQSDSEVNVWFEYPILFCATDVRNDLANIIRMRWIRPEDLRHYEELGIDRFKIASRNKKTDWIIRAVKAYSQGRYEGNLLDIVSYPQGRAVPAVMKKINGPKDYDVLTQVYVDNTKFPPNWLSYFKYNSCETRSCEECRYCDIIAEKVITVQGKPLSEISLPKIKPPIELIPRFSKDASNEGNKDH
;
A
#
# COMPACT_ATOMS: atom_id res chain seq x y z
N MET A 1 8.46 10.59 -15.65
CA MET A 1 8.32 9.90 -14.35
C MET A 1 8.58 10.82 -13.17
N ARG A 2 7.68 10.77 -12.18
CA ARG A 2 7.72 11.42 -10.86
C ARG A 2 7.44 10.35 -9.80
N LEU A 3 8.37 10.12 -8.88
CA LEU A 3 8.21 9.13 -7.81
C LEU A 3 7.68 9.75 -6.52
N VAL A 4 6.80 9.00 -5.85
CA VAL A 4 6.22 9.32 -4.54
C VAL A 4 6.57 8.19 -3.56
N VAL A 5 7.34 8.49 -2.52
CA VAL A 5 8.03 7.45 -1.72
C VAL A 5 7.63 7.50 -0.25
N GLY A 6 7.33 6.36 0.35
CA GLY A 6 7.01 6.33 1.78
C GLY A 6 8.27 6.56 2.62
N THR A 7 8.25 7.56 3.50
CA THR A 7 9.37 7.81 4.42
C THR A 7 9.29 6.91 5.65
N ASN A 8 10.48 6.55 6.16
CA ASN A 8 10.68 5.92 7.46
C ASN A 8 11.27 6.90 8.49
N PHE A 9 11.35 8.20 8.15
CA PHE A 9 11.92 9.27 8.97
C PHE A 9 13.40 9.05 9.33
N ASP A 10 14.17 8.44 8.43
CA ASP A 10 15.64 8.43 8.47
C ASP A 10 16.16 9.51 7.51
N ASP A 11 16.97 10.46 7.98
CA ASP A 11 17.45 11.55 7.12
C ASP A 11 18.42 11.08 6.04
N LYS A 12 19.12 9.96 6.29
CA LYS A 12 19.94 9.32 5.25
C LYS A 12 19.11 8.87 4.06
N LEU A 13 17.81 8.64 4.25
CA LEU A 13 16.90 8.35 3.15
C LEU A 13 16.87 9.54 2.19
N ILE A 14 16.65 10.76 2.69
CA ILE A 14 16.49 11.96 1.86
C ILE A 14 17.76 12.24 1.04
N ASP A 15 18.93 12.10 1.67
CA ASP A 15 20.22 12.25 1.00
C ASP A 15 20.42 11.30 -0.18
N GLU A 16 19.83 10.11 -0.12
CA GLU A 16 19.85 9.15 -1.22
C GLU A 16 18.73 9.41 -2.23
N LEU A 17 17.53 9.79 -1.78
CA LEU A 17 16.38 10.04 -2.65
C LEU A 17 16.60 11.21 -3.61
N LYS A 18 17.32 12.27 -3.21
CA LYS A 18 17.61 13.44 -4.06
C LYS A 18 18.39 13.11 -5.35
N LYS A 19 18.98 11.91 -5.44
CA LYS A 19 19.71 11.41 -6.62
C LYS A 19 18.77 10.82 -7.69
N TYR A 20 17.49 10.69 -7.39
CA TYR A 20 16.48 10.02 -8.21
C TYR A 20 15.31 10.98 -8.50
N PRO A 21 14.41 10.68 -9.46
CA PRO A 21 13.25 11.53 -9.79
C PRO A 21 12.13 11.47 -8.73
N VAL A 22 12.49 11.51 -7.45
CA VAL A 22 11.56 11.59 -6.32
C VAL A 22 11.10 13.04 -6.19
N ARG A 23 9.79 13.24 -6.26
CA ARG A 23 9.17 14.57 -6.11
C ARG A 23 8.44 14.73 -4.78
N TYR A 24 7.99 13.62 -4.23
CA TYR A 24 7.25 13.59 -2.98
C TYR A 24 7.75 12.46 -2.09
N ILE A 25 7.79 12.73 -0.78
CA ILE A 25 7.72 11.70 0.25
C ILE A 25 6.39 11.78 0.97
N PHE A 26 5.97 10.68 1.58
CA PHE A 26 4.75 10.66 2.40
C PHE A 26 4.92 9.86 3.68
N GLY A 27 4.34 10.37 4.76
CA GLY A 27 4.46 9.83 6.11
C GLY A 27 3.33 10.30 7.02
N SER A 28 3.33 9.83 8.26
CA SER A 28 2.43 10.31 9.33
C SER A 28 3.09 10.05 10.68
N LYS A 29 2.62 10.73 11.72
CA LYS A 29 2.88 10.30 13.10
C LYS A 29 2.28 8.89 13.31
N THR A 30 2.76 8.18 14.33
CA THR A 30 2.43 6.76 14.55
C THR A 30 0.95 6.51 14.89
N LYS A 31 0.36 7.44 15.63
CA LYS A 31 -1.07 7.50 15.89
C LYS A 31 -1.53 8.94 15.64
N THR A 32 -2.72 9.09 15.08
CA THR A 32 -3.30 10.40 14.74
C THR A 32 -4.75 10.48 15.22
N LEU A 33 -5.32 11.68 15.22
CA LEU A 33 -6.72 11.89 15.64
C LEU A 33 -7.71 11.10 14.76
N THR A 34 -7.44 11.08 13.45
CA THR A 34 -8.27 10.47 12.41
C THR A 34 -7.93 9.01 12.13
N GLY A 35 -6.69 8.59 12.42
CA GLY A 35 -6.13 7.33 11.95
C GLY A 35 -5.64 7.39 10.50
N HIS A 36 -5.01 6.31 10.06
CA HIS A 36 -4.46 6.17 8.72
C HIS A 36 -4.34 4.69 8.30
N GLY A 37 -4.15 4.41 7.01
CA GLY A 37 -4.13 3.06 6.43
C GLY A 37 -2.91 2.18 6.75
N ARG A 38 -2.32 2.31 7.92
CA ARG A 38 -1.23 1.46 8.43
C ARG A 38 -1.40 1.27 9.93
N ALA A 39 -1.31 0.04 10.40
CA ALA A 39 -1.34 -0.23 11.83
C ALA A 39 -0.16 0.46 12.54
N SER A 40 -0.43 1.09 13.68
CA SER A 40 0.54 1.92 14.41
C SER A 40 1.82 1.16 14.80
N PHE A 41 1.73 -0.14 15.07
CA PHE A 41 2.85 -0.97 15.51
C PHE A 41 3.90 -1.28 14.42
N VAL A 42 3.63 -0.98 13.14
CA VAL A 42 4.60 -1.18 12.04
C VAL A 42 5.28 0.10 11.57
N LEU A 43 4.98 1.25 12.20
CA LEU A 43 5.54 2.56 11.84
C LEU A 43 6.64 2.98 12.83
N PRO A 44 7.60 3.81 12.39
CA PRO A 44 8.52 4.48 13.30
C PRO A 44 7.75 5.35 14.30
N GLN A 45 8.30 5.53 15.50
CA GLN A 45 7.82 6.50 16.48
C GLN A 45 8.35 7.88 16.10
N VAL A 46 7.45 8.82 15.84
CA VAL A 46 7.79 10.16 15.35
C VAL A 46 7.00 11.18 16.14
N ASP A 47 7.72 12.07 16.83
CA ASP A 47 7.14 13.23 17.50
C ASP A 47 7.10 14.44 16.56
N GLU A 48 6.65 15.58 17.08
CA GLU A 48 6.46 16.79 16.30
C GLU A 48 7.77 17.41 15.83
N GLU A 49 8.78 17.48 16.71
CA GLU A 49 10.09 18.05 16.36
C GLU A 49 10.79 17.21 15.28
N ARG A 50 10.75 15.87 15.41
CA ARG A 50 11.31 14.99 14.39
C ARG A 50 10.58 15.11 13.05
N LEU A 51 9.25 15.27 13.08
CA LEU A 51 8.47 15.51 11.86
C LEU A 51 8.90 16.82 11.19
N LYS A 52 9.01 17.91 11.96
CA LYS A 52 9.41 19.23 11.48
C LYS A 52 10.79 19.21 10.82
N GLU A 53 11.78 18.66 11.52
CA GLU A 53 13.14 18.54 11.02
C GLU A 53 13.18 17.73 9.71
N HIS A 54 12.47 16.60 9.67
CA HIS A 54 12.47 15.75 8.48
C HIS A 54 11.78 16.41 7.27
N ILE A 55 10.73 17.20 7.50
CA ILE A 55 10.08 18.02 6.45
C ILE A 55 11.09 19.04 5.91
N GLN A 56 11.79 19.76 6.79
CA GLN A 56 12.79 20.75 6.37
C GLN A 56 13.90 20.12 5.52
N ILE A 57 14.42 18.96 5.94
CA ILE A 57 15.45 18.23 5.18
C ILE A 57 14.94 17.80 3.81
N ALA A 58 13.67 17.38 3.70
CA ALA A 58 13.06 17.07 2.41
C ALA A 58 12.92 18.31 1.52
N HIS A 59 12.48 19.44 2.07
CA HIS A 59 12.36 20.71 1.35
C HIS A 59 13.70 21.24 0.87
N ASP A 60 14.75 21.15 1.69
CA ASP A 60 16.12 21.53 1.32
C ASP A 60 16.65 20.68 0.15
N ALA A 61 16.14 19.45 0.00
CA ALA A 61 16.40 18.57 -1.13
C ALA A 61 15.45 18.76 -2.33
N GLY A 62 14.52 19.72 -2.26
CA GLY A 62 13.51 19.99 -3.30
C GLY A 62 12.42 18.91 -3.40
N ILE A 63 12.16 18.19 -2.30
CA ILE A 63 11.17 17.12 -2.20
C ILE A 63 10.02 17.56 -1.31
N LYS A 64 8.78 17.46 -1.82
CA LYS A 64 7.56 17.79 -1.07
C LYS A 64 7.19 16.69 -0.07
N PHE A 65 6.53 17.06 1.02
CA PHE A 65 6.03 16.14 2.05
C PHE A 65 4.50 16.08 2.07
N LEU A 66 3.95 14.88 1.82
CA LEU A 66 2.52 14.61 1.95
C LEU A 66 2.20 13.90 3.28
N TYR A 67 1.35 14.49 4.10
CA TYR A 67 0.91 13.87 5.35
C TYR A 67 -0.22 12.88 5.09
N THR A 68 -0.10 11.68 5.65
CA THR A 68 -1.09 10.61 5.44
C THR A 68 -2.19 10.66 6.48
N MET A 69 -3.40 11.01 6.04
CA MET A 69 -4.64 11.08 6.82
C MET A 69 -5.74 10.24 6.14
N ASN A 70 -5.36 9.04 5.67
CA ASN A 70 -6.16 8.24 4.75
C ASN A 70 -7.00 7.16 5.44
N THR A 71 -7.63 7.52 6.55
CA THR A 71 -8.56 6.63 7.26
C THR A 71 -9.78 6.27 6.41
N ALA A 72 -10.26 5.02 6.52
CA ALA A 72 -11.50 4.54 5.91
C ALA A 72 -12.73 4.77 6.81
N THR A 73 -12.53 5.13 8.08
CA THR A 73 -13.60 5.38 9.05
C THR A 73 -13.15 6.35 10.13
N LEU A 74 -14.04 7.26 10.54
CA LEU A 74 -13.85 8.11 11.71
C LEU A 74 -14.65 7.62 12.92
N ASN A 75 -15.34 6.47 12.80
CA ASN A 75 -16.20 5.89 13.83
C ASN A 75 -17.29 6.86 14.31
N GLY A 76 -17.81 7.71 13.41
CA GLY A 76 -18.85 8.69 13.72
C GLY A 76 -18.33 9.94 14.45
N LYS A 77 -17.01 10.11 14.64
CA LYS A 77 -16.45 11.29 15.29
C LYS A 77 -16.72 12.59 14.51
N GLU A 78 -16.90 12.51 13.19
CA GLU A 78 -17.23 13.62 12.31
C GLU A 78 -18.55 14.35 12.67
N TYR A 79 -19.43 13.71 13.45
CA TYR A 79 -20.67 14.32 13.96
C TYR A 79 -20.47 15.18 15.22
N SER A 80 -19.23 15.26 15.74
CA SER A 80 -18.92 16.01 16.96
C SER A 80 -18.24 17.34 16.67
N GLN A 81 -18.82 18.44 17.13
CA GLN A 81 -18.20 19.77 17.05
C GLN A 81 -16.79 19.80 17.68
N LYS A 82 -16.61 19.13 18.82
CA LYS A 82 -15.32 19.02 19.50
C LYS A 82 -14.28 18.31 18.62
N PHE A 83 -14.69 17.29 17.88
CA PHE A 83 -13.82 16.60 16.94
C PHE A 83 -13.45 17.52 15.77
N LEU A 84 -14.41 18.24 15.18
CA LEU A 84 -14.14 19.19 14.09
C LEU A 84 -13.13 20.26 14.49
N GLU A 85 -13.27 20.82 15.71
CA GLU A 85 -12.31 21.79 16.26
C GLU A 85 -10.92 21.17 16.47
N SER A 86 -10.86 19.91 16.90
CA SER A 86 -9.60 19.20 17.10
C SER A 86 -8.93 18.86 15.76
N LEU A 87 -9.73 18.49 14.76
CA LEU A 87 -9.28 18.22 13.39
C LEU A 87 -8.70 19.48 12.75
N LYS A 88 -9.41 20.62 12.88
CA LYS A 88 -8.92 21.91 12.42
C LYS A 88 -7.56 22.25 13.05
N LYS A 89 -7.44 22.14 14.37
CA LYS A 89 -6.18 22.38 15.09
C LYS A 89 -5.05 21.45 14.64
N GLU A 90 -5.33 20.18 14.38
CA GLU A 90 -4.33 19.23 13.86
C GLU A 90 -3.86 19.64 12.46
N ILE A 91 -4.78 20.00 11.56
CA ILE A 91 -4.45 20.44 10.21
C ILE A 91 -3.66 21.76 10.25
N ASP A 92 -4.10 22.76 11.04
CA ASP A 92 -3.39 24.02 11.25
C ASP A 92 -1.94 23.78 11.70
N SER A 93 -1.76 22.91 12.71
CA SER A 93 -0.43 22.52 13.19
C SER A 93 0.41 21.91 12.07
N LEU A 94 -0.13 20.93 11.32
CA LEU A 94 0.61 20.26 10.24
C LEU A 94 0.97 21.20 9.08
N VAL A 95 0.07 22.10 8.69
CA VAL A 95 0.36 23.12 7.67
C VAL A 95 1.47 24.07 8.16
N ASN A 96 1.42 24.51 9.41
CA ASN A 96 2.46 25.35 10.00
C ASN A 96 3.83 24.66 10.12
N LEU A 97 3.86 23.32 10.17
CA LEU A 97 5.10 22.52 10.12
C LEU A 97 5.67 22.37 8.71
N GLY A 98 4.97 22.84 7.67
CA GLY A 98 5.42 22.76 6.28
C GLY A 98 4.93 21.53 5.52
N VAL A 99 3.84 20.87 5.96
CA VAL A 99 3.20 19.84 5.13
C VAL A 99 2.68 20.46 3.83
N ASP A 100 3.07 19.91 2.68
CA ASP A 100 2.66 20.41 1.37
C ASP A 100 1.24 19.96 0.96
N GLY A 101 0.78 18.85 1.54
CA GLY A 101 -0.51 18.28 1.19
C GLY A 101 -0.91 17.07 2.03
N PHE A 102 -2.15 16.63 1.85
CA PHE A 102 -2.71 15.50 2.57
C PHE A 102 -3.12 14.37 1.64
N ILE A 103 -2.83 13.13 2.06
CA ILE A 103 -3.40 11.92 1.46
C ILE A 103 -4.62 11.53 2.29
N VAL A 104 -5.83 11.68 1.75
CA VAL A 104 -7.11 11.44 2.44
C VAL A 104 -7.97 10.44 1.69
N ALA A 105 -8.83 9.70 2.40
CA ALA A 105 -9.73 8.73 1.76
C ALA A 105 -11.21 9.11 1.82
N MET A 106 -11.66 9.73 2.90
CA MET A 106 -13.07 10.07 3.08
C MET A 106 -13.42 11.40 2.39
N PRO A 107 -14.49 11.48 1.58
CA PRO A 107 -14.95 12.73 0.96
C PRO A 107 -15.20 13.86 1.96
N PHE A 108 -15.66 13.54 3.18
CA PHE A 108 -15.80 14.50 4.26
C PHE A 108 -14.48 15.25 4.54
N LEU A 109 -13.35 14.54 4.63
CA LEU A 109 -12.04 15.16 4.88
C LEU A 109 -11.57 15.99 3.68
N VAL A 110 -11.89 15.57 2.45
CA VAL A 110 -11.60 16.35 1.24
C VAL A 110 -12.30 17.70 1.31
N HIS A 111 -13.61 17.71 1.53
CA HIS A 111 -14.39 18.94 1.66
C HIS A 111 -13.95 19.80 2.83
N PHE A 112 -13.70 19.18 3.99
CA PHE A 112 -13.24 19.90 5.18
C PHE A 112 -11.94 20.66 4.89
N ILE A 113 -10.93 19.97 4.33
CA ILE A 113 -9.64 20.58 4.06
C ILE A 113 -9.73 21.60 2.92
N LYS A 114 -10.40 21.28 1.80
CA LYS A 114 -10.48 22.22 0.66
C LYS A 114 -11.27 23.49 0.97
N ASN A 115 -12.23 23.45 1.89
CA ASN A 115 -12.96 24.65 2.30
C ASN A 115 -12.13 25.56 3.20
N GLU A 116 -11.37 24.99 4.15
CA GLU A 116 -10.60 25.76 5.13
C GLU A 116 -9.19 26.12 4.60
N TYR A 117 -8.63 25.31 3.70
CA TYR A 117 -7.26 25.40 3.16
C TYR A 117 -7.25 25.13 1.64
N PRO A 118 -7.83 26.03 0.82
CA PRO A 118 -8.04 25.78 -0.62
C PRO A 118 -6.75 25.49 -1.41
N ASP A 119 -5.63 26.07 -0.98
CA ASP A 119 -4.33 25.96 -1.65
C ASP A 119 -3.55 24.68 -1.28
N VAL A 120 -3.99 23.93 -0.26
CA VAL A 120 -3.30 22.71 0.17
C VAL A 120 -3.56 21.57 -0.81
N GLU A 121 -2.50 20.84 -1.19
CA GLU A 121 -2.62 19.70 -2.11
C GLU A 121 -3.41 18.56 -1.46
N ILE A 122 -4.37 17.99 -2.19
CA ILE A 122 -5.13 16.82 -1.78
C ILE A 122 -4.91 15.66 -2.75
N SER A 123 -4.36 14.58 -2.21
CA SER A 123 -4.26 13.29 -2.87
C SER A 123 -5.33 12.34 -2.35
N ILE A 124 -6.22 11.89 -3.23
CA ILE A 124 -7.23 10.88 -2.91
C ILE A 124 -6.55 9.52 -2.78
N SER A 125 -6.66 8.92 -1.61
CA SER A 125 -6.06 7.64 -1.26
C SER A 125 -6.67 6.47 -2.02
N SER A 126 -5.89 5.42 -2.27
CA SER A 126 -6.42 4.15 -2.77
C SER A 126 -7.49 3.52 -1.86
N PHE A 127 -7.57 3.92 -0.58
CA PHE A 127 -8.64 3.53 0.35
C PHE A 127 -10.02 4.06 -0.05
N SER A 128 -10.10 5.15 -0.84
CA SER A 128 -11.35 5.63 -1.43
C SER A 128 -11.90 4.67 -2.48
N ARG A 129 -11.02 3.84 -3.06
CA ARG A 129 -11.32 2.87 -4.12
C ARG A 129 -12.10 3.48 -5.27
N VAL A 130 -11.57 4.54 -5.87
CA VAL A 130 -12.14 5.09 -7.10
C VAL A 130 -11.96 4.07 -8.23
N TYR A 131 -13.02 3.37 -8.62
CA TYR A 131 -12.96 2.26 -9.59
C TYR A 131 -13.75 2.51 -10.89
N ASN A 132 -14.43 3.66 -11.00
CA ASN A 132 -15.17 4.03 -12.21
C ASN A 132 -15.06 5.53 -12.52
N ILE A 133 -15.43 5.90 -13.75
CA ILE A 133 -15.35 7.29 -14.24
C ILE A 133 -16.20 8.25 -13.42
N ARG A 134 -17.40 7.83 -12.99
CA ARG A 134 -18.31 8.69 -12.23
C ARG A 134 -17.71 9.08 -10.89
N GLU A 135 -17.19 8.11 -10.13
CA GLU A 135 -16.50 8.39 -8.87
C GLU A 135 -15.26 9.27 -9.07
N PHE A 136 -14.50 9.02 -10.15
CA PHE A 136 -13.33 9.82 -10.48
C PHE A 136 -13.68 11.29 -10.74
N GLU A 137 -14.73 11.55 -11.54
CA GLU A 137 -15.24 12.89 -11.82
C GLU A 137 -15.69 13.62 -10.55
N GLU A 138 -16.35 12.92 -9.62
CA GLU A 138 -16.76 13.52 -8.35
C GLU A 138 -15.55 14.01 -7.54
N TYR A 139 -14.47 13.23 -7.45
CA TYR A 139 -13.25 13.69 -6.77
C TYR A 139 -12.55 14.84 -7.49
N VAL A 140 -12.57 14.86 -8.83
CA VAL A 140 -12.08 16.02 -9.60
C VAL A 140 -12.91 17.27 -9.26
N ASN A 141 -14.23 17.15 -9.20
CA ASN A 141 -15.13 18.26 -8.86
C ASN A 141 -14.97 18.74 -7.40
N MET A 142 -14.56 17.85 -6.49
CA MET A 142 -14.19 18.21 -5.11
C MET A 142 -12.85 18.96 -5.01
N GLY A 143 -12.12 19.10 -6.13
CA GLY A 143 -10.84 19.80 -6.18
C GLY A 143 -9.62 18.93 -5.88
N ALA A 144 -9.70 17.60 -6.05
CA ALA A 144 -8.54 16.74 -5.89
C ALA A 144 -7.39 17.15 -6.84
N ASP A 145 -6.17 17.25 -6.30
CA ASP A 145 -4.96 17.52 -7.07
C ASP A 145 -4.37 16.22 -7.63
N THR A 146 -4.56 15.11 -6.91
CA THR A 146 -4.13 13.77 -7.33
C THR A 146 -5.18 12.73 -6.95
N ILE A 147 -5.39 11.73 -7.80
CA ILE A 147 -6.18 10.53 -7.47
C ILE A 147 -5.25 9.31 -7.56
N ILE A 148 -5.03 8.67 -6.40
CA ILE A 148 -4.24 7.45 -6.28
C ILE A 148 -5.17 6.26 -6.53
N LEU A 149 -5.02 5.60 -7.67
CA LEU A 149 -5.87 4.47 -8.01
C LEU A 149 -5.60 3.28 -7.08
N HIS A 150 -6.65 2.50 -6.86
CA HIS A 150 -6.51 1.24 -6.15
C HIS A 150 -5.72 0.25 -6.99
N GLU A 151 -4.88 -0.58 -6.35
CA GLU A 151 -3.96 -1.44 -7.07
C GLU A 151 -4.66 -2.43 -8.00
N ASP A 152 -5.88 -2.85 -7.67
CA ASP A 152 -6.69 -3.73 -8.53
C ASP A 152 -6.84 -3.19 -9.96
N ASP A 153 -6.82 -1.86 -10.12
CA ASP A 153 -6.97 -1.16 -11.39
C ASP A 153 -5.66 -1.03 -12.18
N ASN A 154 -4.50 -1.35 -11.60
CA ASN A 154 -3.20 -1.27 -12.28
C ASN A 154 -3.12 -2.14 -13.54
N ARG A 155 -3.98 -3.14 -13.71
CA ARG A 155 -4.06 -3.93 -14.96
C ARG A 155 -5.40 -3.79 -15.67
N ASN A 156 -6.25 -2.85 -15.26
CA ASN A 156 -7.45 -2.48 -15.97
C ASN A 156 -7.13 -1.41 -17.03
N PHE A 157 -6.47 -1.82 -18.12
CA PHE A 157 -6.03 -0.89 -19.17
C PHE A 157 -7.20 -0.17 -19.86
N SER A 158 -8.41 -0.74 -19.85
CA SER A 158 -9.62 -0.08 -20.34
C SER A 158 -9.98 1.13 -19.49
N LEU A 159 -10.01 0.95 -18.16
CA LEU A 159 -10.24 2.04 -17.22
C LEU A 159 -9.10 3.07 -17.29
N LEU A 160 -7.84 2.64 -17.22
CA LEU A 160 -6.67 3.54 -17.29
C LEU A 160 -6.66 4.39 -18.57
N SER A 161 -6.96 3.77 -19.72
CA SER A 161 -7.09 4.49 -20.98
C SER A 161 -8.23 5.52 -20.95
N SER A 162 -9.34 5.21 -20.29
CA SER A 162 -10.46 6.14 -20.14
C SER A 162 -10.08 7.32 -19.23
N LEU A 163 -9.37 7.04 -18.13
CA LEU A 163 -8.91 8.04 -17.17
C LEU A 163 -7.82 8.97 -17.74
N SER A 164 -7.00 8.51 -18.68
CA SER A 164 -5.94 9.33 -19.33
C SER A 164 -6.43 10.66 -19.91
N LYS A 165 -7.73 10.80 -20.20
CA LYS A 165 -8.38 12.02 -20.69
C LYS A 165 -8.42 13.14 -19.64
N TYR A 166 -8.32 12.79 -18.36
CA TYR A 166 -8.36 13.73 -17.23
C TYR A 166 -6.98 14.24 -16.80
N ARG A 167 -5.89 13.78 -17.42
CA ARG A 167 -4.50 14.10 -17.03
C ARG A 167 -4.15 15.60 -17.01
N ASN A 168 -4.93 16.43 -17.71
CA ASN A 168 -4.74 17.89 -17.72
C ASN A 168 -5.53 18.59 -16.59
N LYS A 169 -6.33 17.85 -15.82
CA LYS A 169 -7.16 18.36 -14.72
C LYS A 169 -6.69 17.87 -13.35
N VAL A 170 -6.18 16.65 -13.28
CA VAL A 170 -5.77 15.99 -12.05
C VAL A 170 -4.62 15.02 -12.34
N ASP A 171 -3.69 14.87 -11.40
CA ASP A 171 -2.67 13.81 -11.47
C ASP A 171 -3.32 12.44 -11.23
N ILE A 172 -2.96 11.45 -12.05
CA ILE A 172 -3.30 10.04 -11.82
C ILE A 172 -2.06 9.35 -11.28
N GLU A 173 -2.17 8.73 -10.09
CA GLU A 173 -1.06 8.05 -9.43
C GLU A 173 -1.33 6.55 -9.29
N LEU A 174 -0.32 5.72 -9.60
CA LEU A 174 -0.39 4.26 -9.44
C LEU A 174 0.56 3.78 -8.35
N ILE A 175 0.08 2.89 -7.48
CA ILE A 175 0.92 2.23 -6.48
C ILE A 175 1.61 1.04 -7.14
N LEU A 176 2.94 1.05 -7.16
CA LEU A 176 3.73 0.10 -7.93
C LEU A 176 3.84 -1.28 -7.26
N ASN A 177 3.99 -1.31 -5.95
CA ASN A 177 4.70 -2.40 -5.30
C ASN A 177 3.96 -3.04 -4.12
N ASN A 178 2.65 -2.87 -4.01
CA ASN A 178 1.85 -3.62 -3.04
C ASN A 178 1.45 -4.99 -3.62
N SER A 179 1.64 -6.07 -2.84
CA SER A 179 1.24 -7.43 -3.21
C SER A 179 -0.16 -7.78 -2.67
N CYS A 180 -1.11 -6.91 -2.98
CA CYS A 180 -2.51 -7.02 -2.61
C CYS A 180 -3.21 -8.08 -3.48
N LEU A 181 -3.87 -9.08 -2.87
CA LEU A 181 -4.70 -10.04 -3.61
C LEU A 181 -5.68 -9.27 -4.51
N TRP A 182 -5.76 -9.67 -5.78
CA TRP A 182 -6.72 -9.09 -6.72
C TRP A 182 -8.12 -9.59 -6.39
N GLY A 183 -9.09 -8.69 -6.24
CA GLY A 183 -10.45 -9.05 -5.84
C GLY A 183 -10.54 -9.54 -4.38
N CYS A 184 -9.64 -9.09 -3.51
CA CYS A 184 -9.52 -9.56 -2.12
C CYS A 184 -10.82 -9.36 -1.32
N PRO A 185 -11.46 -10.44 -0.81
CA PRO A 185 -12.68 -10.31 -0.01
C PRO A 185 -12.45 -9.65 1.35
N TYR A 186 -11.21 -9.71 1.86
CA TYR A 186 -10.85 -9.17 3.18
C TYR A 186 -10.44 -7.70 3.15
N ARG A 187 -10.35 -7.07 1.96
CA ARG A 187 -9.79 -5.73 1.80
C ARG A 187 -10.53 -4.68 2.64
N ARG A 188 -11.87 -4.67 2.59
CA ARG A 188 -12.67 -3.64 3.31
C ARG A 188 -12.40 -3.70 4.81
N THR A 189 -12.40 -4.90 5.36
CA THR A 189 -12.11 -5.11 6.76
C THR A 189 -10.66 -4.78 7.09
N HIS A 190 -9.70 -5.07 6.20
CA HIS A 190 -8.31 -4.66 6.39
C HIS A 190 -8.17 -3.14 6.46
N ASP A 191 -8.78 -2.41 5.52
CA ASP A 191 -8.74 -0.95 5.49
C ASP A 191 -9.32 -0.34 6.79
N ILE A 192 -10.45 -0.88 7.27
CA ILE A 192 -11.09 -0.47 8.53
C ILE A 192 -10.18 -0.78 9.74
N ILE A 193 -9.64 -1.99 9.85
CA ILE A 193 -8.76 -2.37 10.99
C ILE A 193 -7.51 -1.49 11.01
N SER A 194 -6.86 -1.28 9.87
CA SER A 194 -5.70 -0.38 9.76
C SER A 194 -6.03 1.03 10.22
N SER A 195 -7.22 1.52 9.84
CA SER A 195 -7.73 2.84 10.22
C SER A 195 -7.98 2.96 11.72
N VAL A 196 -8.72 2.01 12.30
CA VAL A 196 -9.08 2.03 13.72
C VAL A 196 -7.84 1.85 14.61
N THR A 197 -6.92 0.95 14.27
CA THR A 197 -5.73 0.64 15.11
C THR A 197 -4.64 1.72 15.10
N SER A 198 -4.79 2.72 14.24
CA SER A 198 -3.90 3.89 14.15
C SER A 198 -4.51 5.17 14.71
N GLN A 199 -5.76 5.12 15.18
CA GLN A 199 -6.34 6.24 15.91
C GLN A 199 -5.74 6.37 17.32
N SER A 200 -5.52 7.60 17.76
CA SER A 200 -4.94 7.92 19.07
C SER A 200 -5.79 7.40 20.24
N ASP A 201 -7.11 7.45 20.09
CA ASP A 201 -8.14 7.05 21.06
C ASP A 201 -8.66 5.62 20.86
N SER A 202 -8.00 4.83 20.01
CA SER A 202 -8.45 3.47 19.70
C SER A 202 -8.37 2.52 20.88
N GLU A 203 -9.48 1.88 21.21
CA GLU A 203 -9.56 0.76 22.15
C GLU A 203 -9.10 -0.56 21.50
N VAL A 204 -8.98 -0.62 20.17
CA VAL A 204 -8.56 -1.82 19.45
C VAL A 204 -7.04 -1.94 19.49
N ASN A 205 -6.54 -2.75 20.43
CA ASN A 205 -5.10 -2.93 20.66
C ASN A 205 -4.59 -4.26 20.12
N VAL A 206 -4.39 -4.36 18.80
CA VAL A 206 -3.78 -5.53 18.15
C VAL A 206 -2.31 -5.28 17.80
N TRP A 207 -1.52 -6.36 17.74
CA TRP A 207 -0.14 -6.34 17.26
C TRP A 207 0.04 -7.05 15.91
N PHE A 208 -1.03 -7.62 15.37
CA PHE A 208 -1.08 -8.18 14.02
C PHE A 208 -2.51 -8.15 13.47
N GLU A 209 -2.68 -7.84 12.18
CA GLU A 209 -3.99 -7.73 11.54
C GLU A 209 -4.38 -9.08 10.91
N TYR A 210 -5.41 -9.74 11.43
CA TYR A 210 -5.84 -11.05 10.91
C TYR A 210 -6.15 -11.10 9.40
N PRO A 211 -6.62 -10.02 8.72
CA PRO A 211 -6.81 -10.06 7.26
C PRO A 211 -5.52 -10.40 6.50
N ILE A 212 -4.34 -10.07 7.05
CA ILE A 212 -3.05 -10.40 6.45
C ILE A 212 -2.78 -11.92 6.55
N LEU A 213 -3.19 -12.58 7.65
CA LEU A 213 -3.10 -14.04 7.78
C LEU A 213 -4.00 -14.75 6.75
N PHE A 214 -5.23 -14.27 6.57
CA PHE A 214 -6.16 -14.85 5.61
C PHE A 214 -5.64 -14.68 4.19
N CYS A 215 -5.15 -13.47 3.87
CA CYS A 215 -4.46 -13.18 2.62
C CYS A 215 -3.27 -14.11 2.36
N ALA A 216 -2.43 -14.37 3.38
CA ALA A 216 -1.31 -15.30 3.26
C ALA A 216 -1.77 -16.75 3.08
N THR A 217 -2.91 -17.14 3.65
CA THR A 217 -3.51 -18.47 3.45
C THR A 217 -3.87 -18.68 1.98
N ASP A 218 -4.51 -17.70 1.34
CA ASP A 218 -4.86 -17.77 -0.08
C ASP A 218 -3.62 -17.83 -0.99
N VAL A 219 -2.58 -17.05 -0.67
CA VAL A 219 -1.30 -17.11 -1.39
C VAL A 219 -0.61 -18.45 -1.21
N ARG A 220 -0.64 -19.04 -0.01
CA ARG A 220 -0.03 -20.34 0.28
C ARG A 220 -0.81 -21.50 -0.34
N ASN A 221 -2.12 -21.36 -0.50
CA ASN A 221 -2.96 -22.34 -1.18
C ASN A 221 -2.84 -22.25 -2.70
N ASP A 222 -2.46 -21.08 -3.23
CA ASP A 222 -2.21 -20.87 -4.65
C ASP A 222 -1.17 -19.76 -4.85
N LEU A 223 0.08 -20.18 -5.13
CA LEU A 223 1.21 -19.27 -5.31
C LEU A 223 1.10 -18.43 -6.60
N ALA A 224 0.29 -18.84 -7.57
CA ALA A 224 0.05 -18.03 -8.77
C ALA A 224 -0.71 -16.73 -8.42
N ASN A 225 -1.31 -16.64 -7.22
CA ASN A 225 -1.84 -15.38 -6.71
C ASN A 225 -0.79 -14.27 -6.67
N ILE A 226 0.49 -14.58 -6.46
CA ILE A 226 1.58 -13.59 -6.52
C ILE A 226 1.62 -12.90 -7.89
N ILE A 227 1.32 -13.62 -8.97
CA ILE A 227 1.23 -13.04 -10.32
C ILE A 227 -0.11 -12.36 -10.55
N ARG A 228 -1.21 -12.86 -9.97
CA ARG A 228 -2.54 -12.24 -10.09
C ARG A 228 -2.62 -10.87 -9.40
N MET A 229 -1.87 -10.69 -8.31
CA MET A 229 -1.69 -9.39 -7.64
C MET A 229 -1.20 -8.34 -8.62
N ARG A 230 -1.68 -7.11 -8.48
CA ARG A 230 -1.55 -6.06 -9.49
C ARG A 230 -0.38 -5.09 -9.26
N TRP A 231 0.74 -5.60 -8.76
CA TRP A 231 2.00 -4.84 -8.79
C TRP A 231 2.42 -4.55 -10.25
N ILE A 232 3.30 -3.56 -10.41
CA ILE A 232 3.90 -3.10 -11.65
C ILE A 232 5.42 -3.27 -11.52
N ARG A 233 6.09 -3.92 -12.50
CA ARG A 233 7.56 -4.05 -12.49
C ARG A 233 8.21 -2.76 -12.98
N PRO A 234 9.49 -2.51 -12.62
CA PRO A 234 10.27 -1.44 -13.23
C PRO A 234 10.24 -1.46 -14.77
N GLU A 235 10.36 -2.64 -15.38
CA GLU A 235 10.37 -2.82 -16.84
C GLU A 235 9.02 -2.51 -17.51
N ASP A 236 7.94 -2.56 -16.73
CA ASP A 236 6.58 -2.43 -17.23
C ASP A 236 6.05 -0.98 -17.16
N LEU A 237 6.79 -0.05 -16.53
CA LEU A 237 6.39 1.36 -16.35
C LEU A 237 6.01 2.05 -17.67
N ARG A 238 6.74 1.74 -18.75
CA ARG A 238 6.50 2.32 -20.09
C ARG A 238 5.05 2.19 -20.55
N HIS A 239 4.36 1.11 -20.18
CA HIS A 239 2.97 0.87 -20.59
C HIS A 239 1.98 1.84 -19.96
N TYR A 240 2.35 2.45 -18.83
CA TYR A 240 1.56 3.45 -18.11
C TYR A 240 1.96 4.86 -18.54
N GLU A 241 3.26 5.08 -18.78
CA GLU A 241 3.77 6.34 -19.31
C GLU A 241 3.21 6.64 -20.72
N GLU A 242 3.04 5.60 -21.56
CA GLU A 242 2.35 5.69 -22.85
C GLU A 242 0.89 6.18 -22.72
N LEU A 243 0.25 5.98 -21.57
CA LEU A 243 -1.09 6.50 -21.26
C LEU A 243 -1.06 7.92 -20.66
N GLY A 244 0.12 8.53 -20.55
CA GLY A 244 0.33 9.83 -19.90
C GLY A 244 0.29 9.76 -18.36
N ILE A 245 0.40 8.57 -17.77
CA ILE A 245 0.50 8.38 -16.32
C ILE A 245 1.99 8.30 -15.98
N ASP A 246 2.51 9.33 -15.33
CA ASP A 246 3.94 9.40 -14.99
C ASP A 246 4.21 9.53 -13.49
N ARG A 247 3.16 9.53 -12.65
CA ARG A 247 3.24 9.64 -11.19
C ARG A 247 3.10 8.27 -10.55
N PHE A 248 4.14 7.80 -9.89
CA PHE A 248 4.21 6.44 -9.36
C PHE A 248 4.59 6.39 -7.89
N LYS A 249 3.82 5.63 -7.11
CA LYS A 249 3.96 5.51 -5.67
C LYS A 249 4.61 4.21 -5.24
N ILE A 250 5.64 4.32 -4.41
CA ILE A 250 6.34 3.21 -3.77
C ILE A 250 5.87 3.15 -2.31
N ALA A 251 5.05 2.14 -1.99
CA ALA A 251 4.47 1.95 -0.67
C ALA A 251 5.48 1.34 0.30
N SER A 252 6.16 2.19 1.08
CA SER A 252 7.35 1.77 1.83
C SER A 252 7.49 2.31 3.26
N ARG A 253 6.43 2.92 3.83
CA ARG A 253 6.47 3.55 5.18
C ARG A 253 6.92 2.63 6.33
N ASN A 254 6.81 1.31 6.17
CA ASN A 254 7.23 0.31 7.16
C ASN A 254 8.54 -0.40 6.80
N LYS A 255 9.30 0.14 5.84
CA LYS A 255 10.52 -0.48 5.30
C LYS A 255 11.76 0.27 5.80
N LYS A 256 12.90 -0.43 5.80
CA LYS A 256 14.20 0.17 6.11
C LYS A 256 14.73 0.95 4.91
N THR A 257 15.62 1.90 5.18
CA THR A 257 16.21 2.83 4.19
C THR A 257 16.83 2.09 3.00
N ASP A 258 17.58 1.02 3.24
CA ASP A 258 18.21 0.19 2.21
C ASP A 258 17.20 -0.48 1.27
N TRP A 259 16.07 -0.94 1.80
CA TRP A 259 14.97 -1.48 1.02
C TRP A 259 14.32 -0.40 0.15
N ILE A 260 14.06 0.78 0.74
CA ILE A 260 13.43 1.90 0.03
C ILE A 260 14.32 2.34 -1.14
N ILE A 261 15.61 2.55 -0.89
CA ILE A 261 16.58 2.96 -1.92
C ILE A 261 16.68 1.92 -3.02
N ARG A 262 16.67 0.62 -2.69
CA ARG A 262 16.67 -0.46 -3.69
C ARG A 262 15.48 -0.36 -4.63
N ALA A 263 14.28 -0.20 -4.08
CA ALA A 263 13.07 -0.04 -4.88
C ALA A 263 13.11 1.24 -5.73
N VAL A 264 13.46 2.39 -5.13
CA VAL A 264 13.57 3.67 -5.84
C VAL A 264 14.56 3.58 -6.99
N LYS A 265 15.74 3.01 -6.75
CA LYS A 265 16.76 2.81 -7.79
C LYS A 265 16.24 1.94 -8.92
N ALA A 266 15.60 0.81 -8.59
CA ALA A 266 15.05 -0.12 -9.57
C ALA A 266 14.04 0.57 -10.51
N TYR A 267 13.03 1.24 -9.94
CA TYR A 267 12.02 1.96 -10.74
C TYR A 267 12.63 3.14 -11.50
N SER A 268 13.54 3.90 -10.89
CA SER A 268 14.23 5.02 -11.55
C SER A 268 15.04 4.59 -12.78
N GLN A 269 15.57 3.36 -12.76
CA GLN A 269 16.35 2.78 -13.85
C GLN A 269 15.49 1.97 -14.83
N GLY A 270 14.19 1.79 -14.55
CA GLY A 270 13.28 0.97 -15.36
C GLY A 270 13.67 -0.51 -15.43
N ARG A 271 14.47 -1.02 -14.47
CA ARG A 271 14.97 -2.40 -14.48
C ARG A 271 15.33 -2.91 -13.08
N TYR A 272 15.11 -4.19 -12.84
CA TYR A 272 15.62 -4.91 -11.68
C TYR A 272 16.02 -6.35 -12.02
N GLU A 273 17.23 -6.75 -11.66
CA GLU A 273 17.67 -8.14 -11.80
C GLU A 273 17.66 -8.83 -10.44
N GLY A 274 16.92 -9.94 -10.33
CA GLY A 274 16.82 -10.73 -9.10
C GLY A 274 15.38 -11.06 -8.73
N ASN A 275 15.16 -11.25 -7.43
CA ASN A 275 13.84 -11.60 -6.89
C ASN A 275 12.94 -10.36 -6.88
N LEU A 276 11.87 -10.33 -7.67
CA LEU A 276 10.91 -9.22 -7.68
C LEU A 276 10.34 -8.92 -6.28
N LEU A 277 10.24 -9.92 -5.41
CA LEU A 277 9.77 -9.77 -4.02
C LEU A 277 10.74 -8.98 -3.11
N ASP A 278 11.93 -8.61 -3.61
CA ASP A 278 12.85 -7.70 -2.91
C ASP A 278 12.45 -6.22 -3.06
N ILE A 279 11.66 -5.88 -4.08
CA ILE A 279 11.17 -4.51 -4.33
C ILE A 279 9.65 -4.39 -4.26
N VAL A 280 8.94 -5.51 -4.09
CA VAL A 280 7.50 -5.61 -3.81
C VAL A 280 7.27 -5.86 -2.32
N SER A 281 6.35 -5.11 -1.71
CA SER A 281 5.97 -5.30 -0.32
C SER A 281 5.18 -6.60 -0.18
N TYR A 282 5.87 -7.65 0.30
CA TYR A 282 5.36 -9.03 0.42
C TYR A 282 5.12 -9.45 1.89
N PRO A 283 4.06 -8.94 2.57
CA PRO A 283 3.79 -9.32 3.96
C PRO A 283 3.45 -10.81 4.13
N GLN A 284 2.91 -11.46 3.09
CA GLN A 284 2.48 -12.86 3.17
C GLN A 284 3.63 -13.82 3.46
N GLY A 285 4.79 -13.64 2.82
CA GLY A 285 5.97 -14.46 3.10
C GLY A 285 7.02 -13.82 3.99
N ARG A 286 6.71 -12.67 4.61
CA ARG A 286 7.61 -11.98 5.56
C ARG A 286 6.98 -11.83 6.93
N ALA A 287 5.84 -11.15 7.02
CA ALA A 287 5.17 -10.87 8.28
C ALA A 287 4.47 -12.12 8.84
N VAL A 288 3.70 -12.85 8.02
CA VAL A 288 2.93 -14.00 8.52
C VAL A 288 3.81 -15.13 9.08
N PRO A 289 4.89 -15.58 8.39
CA PRO A 289 5.76 -16.60 8.96
C PRO A 289 6.42 -16.15 10.27
N ALA A 290 6.84 -14.88 10.37
CA ALA A 290 7.39 -14.32 11.60
C ALA A 290 6.36 -14.30 12.75
N VAL A 291 5.11 -13.95 12.45
CA VAL A 291 3.99 -13.95 13.40
C VAL A 291 3.68 -15.37 13.86
N MET A 292 3.54 -16.34 12.94
CA MET A 292 3.30 -17.75 13.27
C MET A 292 4.40 -18.30 14.18
N LYS A 293 5.68 -18.02 13.87
CA LYS A 293 6.80 -18.40 14.74
C LYS A 293 6.69 -17.77 16.13
N LYS A 294 6.31 -16.49 16.22
CA LYS A 294 6.20 -15.77 17.51
C LYS A 294 5.13 -16.37 18.43
N ILE A 295 4.05 -16.92 17.89
CA ILE A 295 2.93 -17.49 18.69
C ILE A 295 2.92 -19.02 18.72
N ASN A 296 4.00 -19.66 18.31
CA ASN A 296 4.09 -21.12 18.14
C ASN A 296 2.91 -21.69 17.31
N GLY A 297 2.56 -20.99 16.23
CA GLY A 297 1.52 -21.36 15.27
C GLY A 297 1.99 -22.39 14.24
N PRO A 298 1.10 -22.77 13.29
CA PRO A 298 1.38 -23.75 12.26
C PRO A 298 2.51 -23.31 11.32
N LYS A 299 3.34 -24.27 10.91
CA LYS A 299 4.50 -24.06 10.01
C LYS A 299 4.12 -24.01 8.53
N ASP A 300 2.85 -24.18 8.18
CA ASP A 300 2.38 -24.19 6.79
C ASP A 300 2.75 -22.94 5.99
N TYR A 301 3.03 -21.82 6.65
CA TYR A 301 3.39 -20.55 6.04
C TYR A 301 4.89 -20.40 5.76
N ASP A 302 5.76 -21.26 6.31
CA ASP A 302 7.21 -21.16 6.15
C ASP A 302 7.63 -21.26 4.67
N VAL A 303 6.86 -22.01 3.87
CA VAL A 303 7.08 -22.13 2.42
C VAL A 303 7.05 -20.79 1.70
N LEU A 304 6.25 -19.82 2.18
CA LEU A 304 6.18 -18.48 1.60
C LEU A 304 7.48 -17.69 1.75
N THR A 305 8.32 -18.03 2.74
CA THR A 305 9.64 -17.40 2.91
C THR A 305 10.64 -17.80 1.82
N GLN A 306 10.35 -18.92 1.13
CA GLN A 306 11.23 -19.55 0.15
C GLN A 306 10.79 -19.30 -1.30
N VAL A 307 9.80 -18.42 -1.50
CA VAL A 307 9.31 -18.04 -2.83
C VAL A 307 10.28 -17.06 -3.47
N TYR A 308 10.67 -17.36 -4.70
CA TYR A 308 11.49 -16.51 -5.55
C TYR A 308 10.76 -16.25 -6.85
N VAL A 309 10.59 -14.96 -7.20
CA VAL A 309 9.99 -14.51 -8.44
C VAL A 309 11.09 -13.91 -9.30
N ASP A 310 11.55 -14.66 -10.30
CA ASP A 310 12.63 -14.23 -11.20
C ASP A 310 12.15 -13.11 -12.12
N ASN A 311 12.58 -11.88 -11.83
CA ASN A 311 12.13 -10.70 -12.57
C ASN A 311 12.54 -10.75 -14.05
N THR A 312 13.60 -11.50 -14.38
CA THR A 312 14.16 -11.58 -15.73
C THR A 312 13.43 -12.57 -16.63
N LYS A 313 12.63 -13.49 -16.07
CA LYS A 313 11.95 -14.56 -16.80
C LYS A 313 10.55 -14.22 -17.29
N PHE A 314 10.02 -13.03 -16.96
CA PHE A 314 8.73 -12.61 -17.48
C PHE A 314 8.76 -12.54 -19.01
N PRO A 315 7.78 -13.13 -19.71
CA PRO A 315 7.71 -13.03 -21.15
C PRO A 315 7.67 -11.56 -21.61
N PRO A 316 8.33 -11.22 -22.73
CA PRO A 316 8.18 -9.92 -23.35
C PRO A 316 6.70 -9.60 -23.59
N ASN A 317 6.27 -8.39 -23.26
CA ASN A 317 4.89 -7.91 -23.45
C ASN A 317 3.80 -8.75 -22.76
N TRP A 318 4.12 -9.46 -21.66
CA TRP A 318 3.13 -10.24 -20.91
C TRP A 318 1.91 -9.39 -20.48
N LEU A 319 2.10 -8.09 -20.22
CA LEU A 319 1.00 -7.19 -19.87
C LEU A 319 -0.01 -6.96 -21.00
N SER A 320 0.37 -7.17 -22.26
CA SER A 320 -0.55 -7.01 -23.40
C SER A 320 -1.77 -7.91 -23.30
N TYR A 321 -1.67 -9.05 -22.61
CA TYR A 321 -2.82 -9.92 -22.35
C TYR A 321 -3.95 -9.17 -21.63
N PHE A 322 -3.63 -8.32 -20.66
CA PHE A 322 -4.61 -7.59 -19.86
C PHE A 322 -5.27 -6.43 -20.63
N LYS A 323 -4.75 -6.04 -21.80
CA LYS A 323 -5.39 -5.05 -22.67
C LYS A 323 -6.66 -5.60 -23.33
N TYR A 324 -6.73 -6.92 -23.53
CA TYR A 324 -7.81 -7.57 -24.28
C TYR A 324 -8.60 -8.61 -23.46
N ASN A 325 -8.12 -8.97 -22.27
CA ASN A 325 -8.80 -9.92 -21.39
C ASN A 325 -9.65 -9.22 -20.32
N SER A 326 -10.90 -9.65 -20.17
CA SER A 326 -11.80 -9.18 -19.12
C SER A 326 -11.62 -9.98 -17.83
N CYS A 327 -10.63 -9.62 -17.00
CA CYS A 327 -10.37 -10.35 -15.75
C CYS A 327 -11.58 -10.36 -14.82
N GLU A 328 -12.35 -9.27 -14.77
CA GLU A 328 -13.49 -9.10 -13.85
C GLU A 328 -14.67 -10.04 -14.13
N THR A 329 -14.82 -10.49 -15.37
CA THR A 329 -15.97 -11.32 -15.81
C THR A 329 -15.58 -12.73 -16.23
N ARG A 330 -14.28 -13.06 -16.24
CA ARG A 330 -13.77 -14.37 -16.65
C ARG A 330 -13.07 -15.07 -15.49
N SER A 331 -13.44 -16.33 -15.25
CA SER A 331 -12.82 -17.14 -14.20
C SER A 331 -11.32 -17.32 -14.42
N CYS A 332 -10.53 -17.20 -13.34
CA CYS A 332 -9.11 -17.52 -13.38
C CYS A 332 -8.85 -19.00 -13.66
N GLU A 333 -9.75 -19.90 -13.24
CA GLU A 333 -9.64 -21.34 -13.48
C GLU A 333 -9.78 -21.67 -14.98
N GLU A 334 -10.61 -20.93 -15.70
CA GLU A 334 -10.78 -21.05 -17.15
C GLU A 334 -9.67 -20.33 -17.92
N CYS A 335 -9.25 -19.17 -17.42
CA CYS A 335 -8.27 -18.30 -18.08
C CYS A 335 -6.84 -18.84 -17.98
N ARG A 336 -6.41 -19.25 -16.78
CA ARG A 336 -5.08 -19.80 -16.43
C ARG A 336 -3.85 -18.99 -16.86
N TYR A 337 -4.02 -17.77 -17.38
CA TYR A 337 -2.90 -16.99 -17.89
C TYR A 337 -1.86 -16.68 -16.81
N CYS A 338 -2.29 -16.25 -15.63
CA CYS A 338 -1.37 -15.94 -14.53
C CYS A 338 -0.67 -17.19 -13.99
N ASP A 339 -1.31 -18.35 -14.06
CA ASP A 339 -0.74 -19.66 -13.70
C ASP A 339 0.42 -20.01 -14.64
N ILE A 340 0.23 -19.85 -15.95
CA ILE A 340 1.28 -20.08 -16.96
C ILE A 340 2.47 -19.13 -16.72
N ILE A 341 2.21 -17.87 -16.38
CA ILE A 341 3.28 -16.92 -16.05
C ILE A 341 3.97 -17.35 -14.75
N ALA A 342 3.22 -17.75 -13.73
CA ALA A 342 3.74 -18.20 -12.45
C ALA A 342 4.68 -19.41 -12.62
N GLU A 343 4.31 -20.40 -13.42
CA GLU A 343 5.16 -21.56 -13.73
C GLU A 343 6.53 -21.17 -14.35
N LYS A 344 6.57 -20.07 -15.12
CA LYS A 344 7.80 -19.59 -15.76
C LYS A 344 8.71 -18.81 -14.82
N VAL A 345 8.13 -18.04 -13.91
CA VAL A 345 8.88 -17.03 -13.13
C VAL A 345 9.05 -17.40 -11.66
N ILE A 346 8.21 -18.30 -11.12
CA ILE A 346 8.24 -18.67 -9.71
C ILE A 346 9.02 -19.95 -9.48
N THR A 347 9.92 -19.89 -8.50
CA THR A 347 10.51 -21.08 -7.88
C THR A 347 10.28 -21.05 -6.38
N VAL A 348 10.26 -22.22 -5.75
CA VAL A 348 10.13 -22.38 -4.29
C VAL A 348 11.19 -23.35 -3.84
N GLN A 349 12.02 -22.94 -2.87
CA GLN A 349 13.17 -23.75 -2.41
C GLN A 349 14.08 -24.20 -3.57
N GLY A 350 14.24 -23.34 -4.59
CA GLY A 350 15.04 -23.63 -5.78
C GLY A 350 14.40 -24.58 -6.80
N LYS A 351 13.17 -25.07 -6.56
CA LYS A 351 12.44 -25.94 -7.49
C LYS A 351 11.41 -25.16 -8.32
N PRO A 352 11.14 -25.57 -9.57
CA PRO A 352 10.04 -25.01 -10.38
C PRO A 352 8.69 -25.13 -9.68
N LEU A 353 7.79 -24.17 -9.91
CA LEU A 353 6.45 -24.18 -9.29
C LEU A 353 5.64 -25.46 -9.62
N SER A 354 5.83 -26.04 -10.80
CA SER A 354 5.17 -27.29 -11.22
C SER A 354 5.52 -28.51 -10.36
N GLU A 355 6.63 -28.48 -9.61
CA GLU A 355 7.04 -29.53 -8.69
C GLU A 355 6.54 -29.29 -7.26
N ILE A 356 5.88 -28.17 -6.99
CA ILE A 356 5.41 -27.78 -5.66
C ILE A 356 3.99 -28.27 -5.48
N SER A 357 3.82 -29.28 -4.63
CA SER A 357 2.51 -29.76 -4.19
C SER A 357 2.30 -29.44 -2.72
N LEU A 358 1.33 -28.60 -2.43
CA LEU A 358 0.98 -28.21 -1.06
C LEU A 358 -0.51 -28.53 -0.81
N PRO A 359 -0.87 -29.27 0.25
CA PRO A 359 -2.28 -29.51 0.58
C PRO A 359 -2.95 -28.19 0.94
N LYS A 360 -4.18 -27.94 0.48
CA LYS A 360 -4.91 -26.72 0.84
C LYS A 360 -5.19 -26.69 2.34
N ILE A 361 -5.00 -25.53 2.96
CA ILE A 361 -5.31 -25.30 4.37
C ILE A 361 -6.44 -24.28 4.51
N LYS A 362 -7.08 -24.24 5.68
CA LYS A 362 -8.01 -23.17 6.05
C LYS A 362 -7.29 -22.11 6.90
N PRO A 363 -7.74 -20.85 6.86
CA PRO A 363 -7.20 -19.85 7.78
C PRO A 363 -7.44 -20.28 9.25
N PRO A 364 -6.42 -20.24 10.12
CA PRO A 364 -6.53 -20.67 11.50
C PRO A 364 -7.19 -19.57 12.36
N ILE A 365 -8.52 -19.53 12.33
CA ILE A 365 -9.37 -18.51 12.99
C ILE A 365 -9.15 -18.49 14.51
N GLU A 366 -8.88 -19.64 15.10
CA GLU A 366 -8.59 -19.82 16.52
C GLU A 366 -7.35 -19.05 17.01
N LEU A 367 -6.47 -18.62 16.09
CA LEU A 367 -5.29 -17.82 16.43
C LEU A 367 -5.59 -16.32 16.54
N ILE A 368 -6.73 -15.84 16.02
CA ILE A 368 -7.07 -14.41 15.96
C ILE A 368 -7.02 -13.75 17.35
N PRO A 369 -7.58 -14.33 18.43
CA PRO A 369 -7.50 -13.73 19.77
C PRO A 369 -6.06 -13.49 20.25
N ARG A 370 -5.09 -14.29 19.80
CA ARG A 370 -3.66 -14.14 20.17
C ARG A 370 -3.01 -12.90 19.55
N PHE A 371 -3.66 -12.26 18.58
CA PHE A 371 -3.18 -11.02 17.97
C PHE A 371 -3.56 -9.77 18.77
N SER A 372 -4.39 -9.91 19.81
CA SER A 372 -4.58 -8.85 20.81
C SER A 372 -3.33 -8.71 21.67
N LYS A 373 -2.98 -7.47 22.05
CA LYS A 373 -1.93 -7.22 23.05
C LYS A 373 -2.37 -7.52 24.47
N ASP A 374 -3.67 -7.68 24.70
CA ASP A 374 -4.21 -7.99 26.03
C ASP A 374 -4.09 -9.50 26.32
N ALA A 375 -4.01 -10.33 25.28
CA ALA A 375 -3.83 -11.79 25.39
C ALA A 375 -2.48 -12.19 26.04
N SER A 376 -1.46 -11.31 26.03
CA SER A 376 -0.20 -11.58 26.76
C SER A 376 -0.33 -11.48 28.29
N ASN A 377 -1.43 -10.94 28.81
CA ASN A 377 -1.68 -10.87 30.26
C ASN A 377 -2.50 -12.04 30.82
N GLU A 378 -3.16 -12.83 29.96
CA GLU A 378 -3.98 -13.97 30.41
C GLU A 378 -3.18 -15.28 30.48
N GLY A 379 -2.03 -15.38 29.81
CA GLY A 379 -1.17 -16.57 29.81
C GLY A 379 -0.31 -16.80 31.07
N ASN A 380 -0.53 -16.04 32.15
CA ASN A 380 0.17 -16.20 33.44
C ASN A 380 -0.77 -16.58 34.59
N LYS A 381 -2.01 -16.96 34.28
CA LYS A 381 -2.94 -17.59 35.20
C LYS A 381 -3.25 -18.97 34.65
N ASP A 382 -2.40 -19.93 35.00
CA ASP A 382 -2.75 -21.33 35.28
C ASP A 382 -1.44 -22.15 35.24
N HIS A 383 -0.91 -22.37 36.45
CA HIS A 383 -0.07 -23.52 36.78
C HIS A 383 -0.96 -24.73 37.03
#